data_AF-A0A819XAN5-F1
#
_entry.id   AF-A0A819XAN5-F1
#
_cell.length_a   1.000
_cell.length_b   1.000
_cell.length_c   1.000
_cell.angle_alpha   90.00
_cell.angle_beta   90.00
_cell.angle_gamma   90.00
#
_symmetry.space_group_name_H-M   'P 1'
#
loop_
_entity.id
_entity.type
_entity.pdbx_description
1 polymer ?
#
loop_
_entity_poly.entity_id
_entity_poly.type
_entity_poly.pdbx_seq_one_letter_code
_entity_poly.pdbx_strand_id
1 'polypeptide(L)'
;TKATAKQYISDIHSAFDRLIPAHQADYVRCRLLEIFGGMYVDIDIIALRSFKEWYDYLTEYDIVGYSWKPDGDEIGIGTLGPVRAHHPLFAHYKNMSHTLLNRKFTNKTHNDVLQWAELLREIIVPKFHKLLEKNLTRALMFDGPTTVGQIVTRNPLRPINESVIQALNMTVPYLMYPN
;
A
#
# COMPACT_ATOMS: atom_id res chain seq x y z
N THR A 1 3.83 19.19 -22.30
CA THR A 1 3.44 17.76 -22.24
C THR A 1 3.12 17.42 -20.82
N LYS A 2 1.93 16.84 -20.52
CA LYS A 2 1.62 16.40 -19.15
C LYS A 2 2.57 15.25 -18.80
N ALA A 3 3.26 15.35 -17.67
CA ALA A 3 4.07 14.23 -17.19
C ALA A 3 3.16 13.04 -16.88
N THR A 4 3.57 11.83 -17.26
CA THR A 4 2.82 10.59 -17.00
C THR A 4 3.72 9.61 -16.27
N ALA A 5 3.15 8.67 -15.51
CA ALA A 5 3.91 7.62 -14.84
C ALA A 5 4.83 6.84 -15.80
N LYS A 6 4.46 6.76 -17.08
CA LYS A 6 5.23 6.12 -18.16
C LYS A 6 6.61 6.74 -18.41
N GLN A 7 6.84 7.96 -17.95
CA GLN A 7 8.16 8.62 -18.06
C GLN A 7 9.13 8.17 -16.98
N TYR A 8 8.63 7.68 -15.85
CA TYR A 8 9.44 7.34 -14.67
C TYR A 8 9.50 5.85 -14.40
N ILE A 9 8.55 5.08 -14.92
CA ILE A 9 8.43 3.64 -14.72
C ILE A 9 8.62 2.96 -16.07
N SER A 10 9.72 2.22 -16.22
CA SER A 10 9.93 1.37 -17.38
C SER A 10 8.94 0.21 -17.38
N ASP A 11 8.57 -0.26 -18.57
CA ASP A 11 7.76 -1.48 -18.74
C ASP A 11 6.35 -1.37 -18.11
N ILE A 12 5.71 -0.21 -18.28
CA ILE A 12 4.27 -0.05 -17.98
C ILE A 12 3.44 -0.85 -18.99
N HIS A 13 2.53 -1.67 -18.48
CA HIS A 13 1.61 -2.45 -19.28
C HIS A 13 0.72 -1.56 -20.17
N SER A 14 0.46 -1.98 -21.41
CA SER A 14 -0.31 -1.19 -22.40
C SER A 14 -1.73 -0.83 -21.94
N ALA A 15 -2.36 -1.69 -21.13
CA ALA A 15 -3.68 -1.45 -20.54
C ALA A 15 -3.70 -0.41 -19.40
N PHE A 16 -2.56 0.11 -18.95
CA PHE A 16 -2.48 1.04 -17.81
C PHE A 16 -3.38 2.28 -17.96
N ASP A 17 -3.44 2.86 -19.16
CA ASP A 17 -4.25 4.06 -19.42
C ASP A 17 -5.76 3.78 -19.38
N ARG A 18 -6.15 2.50 -19.37
CA ARG A 18 -7.55 2.05 -19.31
C ARG A 18 -8.03 1.82 -17.89
N LEU A 19 -7.11 1.84 -16.92
CA LEU A 19 -7.39 1.69 -15.51
C LEU A 19 -7.99 2.97 -14.92
N ILE A 20 -8.89 2.83 -13.95
CA ILE A 20 -9.32 3.95 -13.12
C ILE A 20 -8.14 4.46 -12.26
N PRO A 21 -8.16 5.72 -11.80
CA PRO A 21 -7.06 6.30 -11.03
C PRO A 21 -6.64 5.47 -9.81
N ALA A 22 -7.57 4.81 -9.11
CA ALA A 22 -7.25 3.96 -7.97
C ALA A 22 -6.36 2.76 -8.36
N HIS A 23 -6.74 2.02 -9.41
CA HIS A 23 -5.93 0.92 -9.93
C HIS A 23 -4.62 1.41 -10.58
N GLN A 24 -4.60 2.61 -11.17
CA GLN A 24 -3.35 3.22 -11.62
C GLN A 24 -2.40 3.47 -10.45
N ALA A 25 -2.90 3.98 -9.31
CA ALA A 25 -2.11 4.19 -8.11
C ALA A 25 -1.59 2.87 -7.52
N ASP A 26 -2.42 1.83 -7.50
CA ASP A 26 -2.04 0.46 -7.09
C ASP A 26 -0.95 -0.15 -7.98
N TYR A 27 -1.05 0.05 -9.28
CA TYR A 27 -0.02 -0.33 -10.22
C TYR A 27 1.27 0.43 -9.92
N VAL A 28 1.21 1.76 -9.96
CA VAL A 28 2.37 2.65 -9.80
C VAL A 28 3.09 2.41 -8.49
N ARG A 29 2.38 2.33 -7.34
CA ARG A 29 3.03 2.17 -6.03
C ARG A 29 3.90 0.92 -5.97
N CYS A 30 3.40 -0.20 -6.47
CA CYS A 30 4.15 -1.46 -6.46
C CYS A 30 5.28 -1.47 -7.49
N ARG A 31 5.13 -0.81 -8.65
CA ARG A 31 6.23 -0.63 -9.60
C ARG A 31 7.36 0.22 -8.99
N LEU A 32 7.02 1.30 -8.28
CA LEU A 32 8.00 2.15 -7.63
C LEU A 32 8.74 1.41 -6.50
N LEU A 33 8.02 0.65 -5.67
CA LEU A 33 8.62 -0.18 -4.62
C LEU A 33 9.50 -1.31 -5.20
N GLU A 34 9.16 -1.87 -6.36
CA GLU A 34 10.04 -2.82 -7.06
C GLU A 34 11.36 -2.16 -7.48
N ILE A 35 11.29 -0.98 -8.10
CA ILE A 35 12.45 -0.33 -8.72
C ILE A 35 13.35 0.31 -7.67
N PHE A 36 12.75 1.05 -6.74
CA PHE A 36 13.48 1.92 -5.82
C PHE A 36 13.50 1.39 -4.38
N GLY A 37 12.64 0.44 -4.04
CA GLY A 37 12.34 0.12 -2.65
C GLY A 37 11.71 1.33 -1.95
N GLY A 38 12.03 1.49 -0.66
CA GLY A 38 11.52 2.58 0.15
C GLY A 38 10.15 2.28 0.73
N MET A 39 9.36 3.32 0.94
CA MET A 39 8.03 3.25 1.54
C MET A 39 7.03 3.97 0.64
N TYR A 40 5.86 3.37 0.49
CA TYR A 40 4.69 4.04 -0.06
C TYR A 40 3.69 4.32 1.07
N VAL A 41 3.11 5.51 1.04
CA VAL A 41 2.09 5.96 1.98
C VAL A 41 1.00 6.68 1.17
N ASP A 42 -0.27 6.37 1.42
CA ASP A 42 -1.38 7.12 0.85
C ASP A 42 -1.32 8.60 1.28
N ILE A 43 -1.79 9.48 0.40
CA ILE A 43 -1.65 10.94 0.57
C ILE A 43 -2.48 11.49 1.75
N ASP A 44 -3.49 10.75 2.20
CA ASP A 44 -4.37 11.08 3.32
C ASP A 44 -3.84 10.58 4.67
N ILE A 45 -2.66 9.96 4.70
CA ILE A 45 -2.01 9.55 5.95
C ILE A 45 -1.34 10.73 6.64
N ILE A 46 -1.71 10.94 7.90
CA ILE A 46 -1.08 11.93 8.78
C ILE A 46 0.05 11.26 9.56
N ALA A 47 1.30 11.63 9.25
CA ALA A 47 2.46 11.17 9.99
C ALA A 47 2.59 11.93 11.32
N LEU A 48 2.34 11.25 12.44
CA LEU A 48 2.50 11.82 13.79
C LEU A 48 3.95 11.77 14.30
N ARG A 49 4.80 10.95 13.66
CA ARG A 49 6.21 10.76 13.98
C ARG A 49 7.01 10.56 12.68
N SER A 50 8.33 10.68 12.81
CA SER A 50 9.25 10.34 11.74
C SER A 50 9.10 8.87 11.33
N PHE A 51 9.26 8.59 10.03
CA PHE A 51 9.38 7.23 9.50
C PHE A 51 10.82 6.71 9.48
N LYS A 52 11.81 7.55 9.81
CA LYS A 52 13.24 7.18 9.76
C LYS A 52 13.50 5.90 10.56
N GLU A 53 12.92 5.80 11.74
CA GLU A 53 13.07 4.68 12.66
C GLU A 53 12.63 3.36 12.01
N TRP A 54 11.69 3.39 11.06
CA TRP A 54 11.27 2.20 10.34
C TRP A 54 12.31 1.73 9.33
N TYR A 55 13.09 2.64 8.76
CA TYR A 55 14.20 2.29 7.87
C TYR A 55 15.37 1.66 8.63
N ASP A 56 15.57 2.04 9.89
CA ASP A 56 16.63 1.47 10.72
C ASP A 56 16.42 -0.04 10.94
N TYR A 57 15.16 -0.53 10.93
CA TYR A 57 14.84 -1.97 10.99
C TYR A 57 15.15 -2.74 9.71
N LEU A 58 15.46 -2.09 8.59
CA LEU A 58 15.82 -2.81 7.35
C LEU A 58 17.16 -3.56 7.47
N THR A 59 17.96 -3.31 8.52
CA THR A 59 19.17 -4.10 8.84
C THR A 59 18.81 -5.54 9.21
N GLU A 60 17.66 -5.74 9.83
CA GLU A 60 17.21 -7.02 10.40
C GLU A 60 16.00 -7.61 9.67
N TYR A 61 15.23 -6.78 8.98
CA TYR A 61 14.02 -7.17 8.28
C TYR A 61 14.10 -6.78 6.80
N ASP A 62 13.49 -7.58 5.94
CA ASP A 62 13.43 -7.30 4.50
C ASP A 62 12.30 -6.31 4.19
N ILE A 63 11.28 -6.30 5.04
CA ILE A 63 10.11 -5.44 4.94
C ILE A 63 9.60 -5.05 6.33
N VAL A 64 9.20 -3.80 6.47
CA VAL A 64 8.77 -3.19 7.73
C VAL A 64 7.45 -2.47 7.49
N GLY A 65 6.64 -2.21 8.52
CA GLY A 65 5.58 -1.19 8.40
C GLY A 65 4.28 -1.65 7.74
N TYR A 66 4.09 -2.96 7.51
CA TYR A 66 2.81 -3.46 7.05
C TYR A 66 1.75 -3.27 8.14
N SER A 67 0.72 -2.46 7.85
CA SER A 67 -0.40 -2.29 8.77
C SER A 67 -1.18 -3.59 8.83
N TRP A 68 -1.22 -4.19 10.01
CA TRP A 68 -1.99 -5.38 10.30
C TRP A 68 -3.24 -4.97 11.09
N LYS A 69 -4.43 -5.33 10.62
CA LYS A 69 -5.63 -5.22 11.46
C LYS A 69 -5.64 -6.37 12.47
N PRO A 70 -5.92 -6.14 13.76
CA PRO A 70 -5.87 -7.18 14.80
C PRO A 70 -6.85 -8.35 14.61
N ASP A 71 -7.84 -8.22 13.72
CA ASP A 71 -8.74 -9.31 13.32
C ASP A 71 -8.11 -10.30 12.33
N GLY A 72 -6.85 -10.08 11.93
CA GLY A 72 -5.98 -11.13 11.38
C GLY A 72 -6.02 -11.31 9.87
N ASP A 73 -6.95 -10.68 9.16
CA ASP A 73 -7.20 -10.99 7.75
C ASP A 73 -6.88 -9.86 6.76
N GLU A 74 -6.53 -8.67 7.27
CA GLU A 74 -6.31 -7.50 6.42
C GLU A 74 -4.94 -6.88 6.61
N ILE A 75 -4.03 -7.32 5.74
CA ILE A 75 -2.89 -6.51 5.34
C ILE A 75 -3.42 -5.23 4.68
N GLY A 76 -3.25 -4.10 5.38
CA GLY A 76 -3.55 -2.79 4.81
C GLY A 76 -2.52 -2.43 3.74
N ILE A 77 -3.02 -1.96 2.60
CA ILE A 77 -2.23 -1.66 1.39
C ILE A 77 -2.01 -0.16 1.17
N GLY A 78 -2.55 0.67 2.07
CA GLY A 78 -2.37 2.13 2.07
C GLY A 78 -1.05 2.60 2.68
N THR A 79 -0.32 1.71 3.35
CA THR A 79 1.07 1.94 3.77
C THR A 79 1.86 0.66 3.53
N LEU A 80 2.87 0.75 2.68
CA LEU A 80 3.68 -0.39 2.26
C LEU A 80 5.15 -0.06 2.47
N GLY A 81 5.85 -0.89 3.25
CA GLY A 81 7.27 -0.71 3.53
C GLY A 81 7.57 0.14 4.78
N PRO A 82 8.86 0.39 5.08
CA PRO A 82 9.99 0.31 4.15
C PRO A 82 10.30 -1.09 3.62
N VAL A 83 10.80 -1.16 2.39
CA VAL A 83 11.27 -2.38 1.73
C VAL A 83 12.53 -2.09 0.91
N ARG A 84 13.37 -3.11 0.69
CA ARG A 84 14.51 -3.01 -0.22
C ARG A 84 14.08 -3.04 -1.69
N ALA A 85 14.82 -2.34 -2.54
CA ALA A 85 14.64 -2.43 -3.99
C ALA A 85 14.77 -3.89 -4.45
N HIS A 86 14.03 -4.25 -5.49
CA HIS A 86 14.01 -5.59 -6.09
C HIS A 86 13.57 -6.71 -5.14
N HIS A 87 12.83 -6.39 -4.07
CA HIS A 87 12.31 -7.41 -3.17
C HIS A 87 11.40 -8.42 -3.92
N PRO A 88 11.51 -9.74 -3.67
CA PRO A 88 10.79 -10.78 -4.44
C PRO A 88 9.26 -10.62 -4.47
N LEU A 89 8.69 -9.96 -3.48
CA LEU A 89 7.25 -9.65 -3.42
C LEU A 89 6.82 -8.76 -4.59
N PHE A 90 7.56 -7.68 -4.87
CA PHE A 90 7.19 -6.70 -5.90
C PHE A 90 7.60 -7.16 -7.31
N ALA A 91 8.64 -7.98 -7.43
CA ALA A 91 8.94 -8.70 -8.67
C ALA A 91 7.81 -9.69 -9.03
N HIS A 92 7.25 -10.39 -8.04
CA HIS A 92 6.08 -11.24 -8.26
C HIS A 92 4.86 -10.41 -8.67
N TYR A 93 4.62 -9.29 -7.99
CA TYR A 93 3.55 -8.36 -8.34
C TYR A 93 3.62 -7.91 -9.80
N LYS A 94 4.80 -7.52 -10.28
CA LYS A 94 5.01 -7.13 -11.68
C LYS A 94 4.45 -8.18 -12.64
N ASN A 95 4.89 -9.42 -12.48
CA ASN A 95 4.53 -10.50 -13.38
C ASN A 95 3.03 -10.81 -13.30
N MET A 96 2.49 -10.90 -12.09
CA MET A 96 1.08 -11.23 -11.89
C MET A 96 0.13 -10.12 -12.35
N SER A 97 0.47 -8.85 -12.12
CA SER A 97 -0.32 -7.73 -12.60
C SER A 97 -0.35 -7.71 -14.14
N HIS A 98 0.78 -7.95 -14.81
CA HIS A 98 0.81 -8.09 -16.27
C HIS A 98 -0.03 -9.27 -16.76
N THR A 99 0.07 -10.45 -16.14
CA THR A 99 -0.77 -11.61 -16.48
C THR A 99 -2.25 -11.30 -16.29
N LEU A 100 -2.62 -10.65 -15.19
CA LEU A 100 -3.99 -10.25 -14.88
C LEU A 100 -4.52 -9.28 -15.93
N LEU A 101 -3.76 -8.22 -16.24
CA LEU A 101 -4.13 -7.20 -17.21
C LEU A 101 -4.27 -7.80 -18.61
N ASN A 102 -3.33 -8.65 -19.04
CA ASN A 102 -3.46 -9.39 -20.30
C ASN A 102 -4.76 -10.18 -20.34
N ARG A 103 -5.05 -11.00 -19.32
CA ARG A 103 -6.27 -11.80 -19.26
C ARG A 103 -7.55 -10.94 -19.30
N LYS A 104 -7.58 -9.86 -18.53
CA LYS A 104 -8.78 -9.03 -18.33
C LYS A 104 -9.04 -8.08 -19.50
N PHE A 105 -8.01 -7.61 -20.17
CA PHE A 105 -8.12 -6.65 -21.27
C PHE A 105 -7.98 -7.28 -22.67
N THR A 106 -7.66 -8.58 -22.77
CA THR A 106 -7.72 -9.32 -24.04
C THR A 106 -9.14 -9.24 -24.61
N ASN A 107 -9.27 -8.72 -25.83
CA ASN A 107 -10.53 -8.60 -26.58
C ASN A 107 -11.63 -7.74 -25.93
N LYS A 108 -11.30 -6.92 -24.91
CA LYS A 108 -12.24 -5.96 -24.32
C LYS A 108 -12.00 -4.58 -24.90
N THR A 109 -13.06 -3.85 -25.21
CA THR A 109 -13.03 -2.44 -25.62
C THR A 109 -13.38 -1.48 -24.47
N HIS A 110 -13.90 -1.99 -23.36
CA HIS A 110 -14.34 -1.18 -22.22
C HIS A 110 -13.19 -0.62 -21.38
N ASN A 111 -13.49 0.45 -20.64
CA ASN A 111 -12.68 0.96 -19.54
C ASN A 111 -12.66 -0.05 -18.39
N ASP A 112 -11.80 0.20 -17.39
CA ASP A 112 -11.43 -0.69 -16.29
C ASP A 112 -12.45 -1.79 -15.91
N VAL A 113 -11.98 -3.04 -15.94
CA VAL A 113 -12.79 -4.25 -15.72
C VAL A 113 -12.36 -5.02 -14.46
N LEU A 114 -11.47 -4.45 -13.66
CA LEU A 114 -10.96 -5.04 -12.44
C LEU A 114 -11.90 -4.73 -11.27
N GLN A 115 -12.08 -5.69 -10.36
CA GLN A 115 -12.63 -5.39 -9.03
C GLN A 115 -11.57 -4.70 -8.17
N TRP A 116 -12.04 -3.96 -7.16
CA TRP A 116 -11.21 -3.09 -6.30
C TRP A 116 -9.91 -3.73 -5.78
N ALA A 117 -9.96 -4.99 -5.35
CA ALA A 117 -8.82 -5.67 -4.72
C ALA A 117 -7.92 -6.44 -5.70
N GLU A 118 -8.36 -6.66 -6.94
CA GLU A 118 -7.74 -7.62 -7.87
C GLU A 118 -6.31 -7.24 -8.25
N LEU A 119 -6.04 -5.95 -8.44
CA LEU A 119 -4.74 -5.50 -8.95
C LEU A 119 -3.69 -5.41 -7.86
N LEU A 120 -4.08 -5.31 -6.58
CA LEU A 120 -3.15 -5.09 -5.47
C LEU A 120 -3.21 -6.20 -4.44
N ARG A 121 -4.27 -6.20 -3.63
CA ARG A 121 -4.38 -7.07 -2.46
C ARG A 121 -4.35 -8.54 -2.84
N GLU A 122 -5.13 -8.93 -3.85
CA GLU A 122 -5.23 -10.33 -4.29
C GLU A 122 -3.91 -10.88 -4.85
N ILE A 123 -2.99 -10.00 -5.28
CA ILE A 123 -1.66 -10.39 -5.77
C ILE A 123 -0.65 -10.40 -4.63
N ILE A 124 -0.60 -9.33 -3.82
CA ILE A 124 0.42 -9.12 -2.80
C ILE A 124 0.25 -10.06 -1.61
N VAL A 125 -0.96 -10.14 -1.06
CA VAL A 125 -1.21 -10.81 0.22
C VAL A 125 -0.86 -12.30 0.17
N PRO A 126 -1.34 -13.10 -0.81
CA PRO A 126 -1.01 -14.52 -0.87
C PRO A 126 0.48 -14.77 -1.04
N LYS A 127 1.17 -13.95 -1.84
CA LYS A 127 2.61 -14.08 -2.05
C LYS A 127 3.38 -13.74 -0.79
N PHE A 128 2.98 -12.71 -0.07
CA PHE A 128 3.62 -12.29 1.17
C PHE A 128 3.53 -13.37 2.25
N HIS A 129 2.34 -13.92 2.51
CA HIS A 129 2.18 -15.05 3.44
C HIS A 129 3.07 -16.24 3.05
N LYS A 130 3.08 -16.61 1.76
CA LYS A 130 3.93 -17.70 1.27
C LYS A 130 5.44 -17.44 1.45
N LEU A 131 5.89 -16.18 1.39
CA LEU A 131 7.28 -15.84 1.66
C LEU A 131 7.60 -15.97 3.16
N LEU A 132 6.69 -15.55 4.05
CA LEU A 132 6.82 -15.68 5.49
C LEU A 132 6.84 -17.15 5.93
N GLU A 133 5.85 -17.94 5.48
CA GLU A 133 5.74 -19.38 5.80
C GLU A 133 6.98 -20.18 5.41
N LYS A 134 7.66 -19.76 4.34
CA LYS A 134 8.86 -20.42 3.83
C LYS A 134 10.17 -19.84 4.38
N ASN A 135 10.10 -18.89 5.32
CA ASN A 135 11.25 -18.15 5.83
C ASN A 135 12.11 -17.52 4.70
N LEU A 136 11.47 -17.08 3.61
CA LEU A 136 12.11 -16.43 2.46
C LEU A 136 12.10 -14.91 2.55
N THR A 137 11.43 -14.36 3.56
CA THR A 137 11.42 -12.94 3.90
C THR A 137 11.27 -12.79 5.41
N ARG A 138 11.88 -11.76 5.98
CA ARG A 138 11.69 -11.34 7.37
C ARG A 138 10.86 -10.06 7.38
N ALA A 139 9.73 -10.07 8.07
CA ALA A 139 8.87 -8.90 8.17
C ALA A 139 8.74 -8.42 9.61
N LEU A 140 8.77 -7.09 9.79
CA LEU A 140 8.32 -6.44 11.01
C LEU A 140 6.97 -5.77 10.73
N MET A 141 5.93 -6.26 11.40
CA MET A 141 4.57 -5.72 11.30
C MET A 141 4.25 -4.94 12.57
N PHE A 142 3.53 -3.82 12.41
CA PHE A 142 3.05 -3.05 13.55
C PHE A 142 1.54 -3.19 13.64
N ASP A 143 1.06 -3.47 14.86
CA ASP A 143 -0.35 -3.30 15.17
C ASP A 143 -0.68 -1.82 15.10
N GLY A 144 -1.57 -1.47 14.17
CA GLY A 144 -2.18 -0.15 14.16
C GLY A 144 -2.99 0.06 15.45
N PRO A 145 -3.02 1.28 16.02
CA PRO A 145 -3.99 1.58 17.06
C PRO A 145 -5.40 1.42 16.48
N THR A 146 -6.23 0.58 17.10
CA THR A 146 -7.60 0.32 16.65
C THR A 146 -8.57 1.43 17.04
N THR A 147 -8.14 2.36 17.89
CA THR A 147 -8.95 3.50 18.35
C THR A 147 -8.11 4.76 18.55
N VAL A 148 -8.74 5.92 18.39
CA VAL A 148 -8.14 7.23 18.74
C VAL A 148 -7.66 7.26 20.20
N GLY A 149 -8.39 6.61 21.12
CA GLY A 149 -7.99 6.51 22.53
C GLY A 149 -6.67 5.76 22.76
N GLN A 150 -6.34 4.76 21.92
CA GLN A 150 -5.06 4.05 21.97
C GLN A 150 -3.90 4.90 21.44
N ILE A 151 -4.15 5.82 20.51
CA ILE A 151 -3.16 6.79 20.01
C ILE A 151 -2.73 7.74 21.14
N VAL A 152 -3.71 8.19 21.95
CA VAL A 152 -3.49 9.14 23.04
C VAL A 152 -2.79 8.49 24.25
N THR A 153 -3.20 7.28 24.63
CA THR A 153 -2.68 6.59 25.83
C THR A 153 -1.26 6.03 25.68
N ARG A 154 -0.81 5.69 24.47
CA ARG A 154 0.58 5.25 24.21
C ARG A 154 1.60 6.40 24.15
N ASN A 155 1.20 7.64 24.46
CA ASN A 155 2.03 8.83 24.26
C ASN A 155 2.21 9.66 25.55
N PRO A 156 3.07 9.26 26.50
CA PRO A 156 3.28 10.02 27.74
C PRO A 156 4.08 11.32 27.55
N LEU A 157 4.62 11.61 26.36
CA LEU A 157 5.63 12.66 26.19
C LEU A 157 5.20 13.92 25.42
N ARG A 158 3.99 13.99 24.86
CA ARG A 158 3.37 15.28 24.46
C ARG A 158 1.84 15.18 24.50
N PRO A 159 1.13 16.14 25.12
CA PRO A 159 -0.31 16.23 24.94
C PRO A 159 -0.58 16.52 23.46
N ILE A 160 -1.22 15.58 22.77
CA ILE A 160 -1.91 15.88 21.52
C ILE A 160 -3.00 16.88 21.92
N ASN A 161 -2.92 18.10 21.39
CA ASN A 161 -3.88 19.16 21.71
C ASN A 161 -5.30 18.64 21.47
N GLU A 162 -6.21 18.84 22.43
CA GLU A 162 -7.61 18.43 22.34
C GLU A 162 -8.29 18.94 21.06
N SER A 163 -7.83 20.08 20.53
CA SER A 163 -8.30 20.62 19.25
C SER A 163 -7.99 19.72 18.05
N VAL A 164 -6.86 18.99 18.07
CA VAL A 164 -6.48 18.03 17.02
C VAL A 164 -7.33 16.77 17.14
N ILE A 165 -7.60 16.31 18.36
CA ILE A 165 -8.50 15.17 18.61
C ILE A 165 -9.93 15.52 18.16
N GLN A 166 -10.42 16.72 18.47
CA GLN A 166 -11.71 17.21 17.98
C GLN A 166 -11.75 17.32 16.46
N ALA A 167 -10.68 17.83 15.82
CA ALA A 167 -10.60 17.90 14.36
C ALA A 167 -10.59 16.51 13.67
N LEU A 168 -9.98 15.50 14.30
CA LEU A 168 -10.00 14.11 13.81
C LEU A 168 -11.33 13.39 14.10
N ASN A 169 -12.06 13.81 15.14
CA ASN A 169 -13.41 13.34 15.45
C ASN A 169 -14.52 14.07 14.67
N MET A 170 -14.19 15.13 13.94
CA MET A 170 -15.11 15.70 12.96
C MET A 170 -15.23 14.71 11.82
N THR A 171 -16.32 13.96 11.83
CA THR A 171 -16.81 13.15 10.72
C THR A 171 -16.63 13.93 9.42
N VAL A 172 -15.64 13.55 8.62
CA VAL A 172 -15.66 13.85 7.20
C VAL A 172 -16.94 13.17 6.71
N PRO A 173 -17.97 13.90 6.26
CA PRO A 173 -19.18 13.26 5.77
C PRO A 173 -18.74 12.36 4.62
N TYR A 174 -18.86 11.04 4.81
CA TYR A 174 -18.76 10.08 3.74
C TYR A 174 -19.77 10.54 2.68
N LEU A 175 -19.26 11.03 1.55
CA LEU A 175 -20.04 11.20 0.32
C LEU A 175 -20.42 9.78 -0.11
N MET A 176 -21.54 9.29 0.43
CA MET A 176 -22.23 8.13 -0.07
C MET A 176 -22.71 8.48 -1.48
N TYR A 177 -22.05 7.94 -2.50
CA TYR A 177 -22.60 7.97 -3.86
C TYR A 177 -23.87 7.11 -3.85
N PRO A 178 -25.03 7.65 -4.30
CA PRO A 178 -26.24 6.85 -4.42
C PRO A 178 -26.06 5.78 -5.51
N ASN A 179 -26.60 4.59 -5.22
CA ASN A 179 -26.66 3.43 -6.11
C ASN A 179 -27.36 3.72 -7.43
#